data_AF-A0A972QFE3-F1
#
_entry.id   AF-A0A972QFE3-F1
#
_cell.length_a   1.000
_cell.length_b   1.000
_cell.length_c   1.000
_cell.angle_alpha   90.00
_cell.angle_beta   90.00
_cell.angle_gamma   90.00
#
_symmetry.space_group_name_H-M   'P 1'
#
loop_
_entity.id
_entity.type
_entity.pdbx_description
1 polymer ?
#
loop_
_entity_poly.entity_id
_entity_poly.type
_entity_poly.pdbx_seq_one_letter_code
_entity_poly.pdbx_strand_id
1 'polypeptide(L)' 'MHKTTIELTEDQYYFLKEKALSLQKQRKNYSIVSIIRDLIQAEMKKGDIHGR' A
#
# COMPACT_ATOMS: atom_id res chain seq x y z
N MET A 1 9.19 -8.21 -12.93
CA MET A 1 9.05 -7.53 -11.62
C MET A 1 9.87 -8.31 -10.60
N HIS A 2 10.75 -7.64 -9.86
CA HIS A 2 11.41 -8.25 -8.71
C HIS A 2 10.39 -8.41 -7.57
N LYS A 3 10.41 -9.55 -6.89
CA LYS A 3 9.61 -9.78 -5.69
C LYS A 3 10.42 -9.30 -4.49
N THR A 4 9.82 -8.47 -3.65
CA THR A 4 10.42 -7.99 -2.40
C THR A 4 9.52 -8.41 -1.26
N THR A 5 10.10 -9.03 -0.24
CA THR A 5 9.41 -9.33 1.01
C THR A 5 9.56 -8.14 1.96
N ILE A 6 8.48 -7.75 2.61
CA ILE A 6 8.46 -6.67 3.60
C ILE A 6 7.98 -7.29 4.91
N GLU A 7 8.66 -6.98 6.01
CA GLU A 7 8.24 -7.37 7.35
C GLU A 7 7.25 -6.35 7.90
N LEU A 8 6.16 -6.84 8.46
CA LEU A 8 5.13 -6.05 9.12
C LEU A 8 4.87 -6.67 10.48
N THR A 9 4.54 -5.83 11.46
CA THR A 9 3.99 -6.37 12.71
C THR A 9 2.60 -6.96 12.45
N GLU A 10 2.17 -7.85 13.35
CA GLU A 10 0.84 -8.45 13.28
C GLU A 10 -0.26 -7.39 13.22
N ASP A 11 -0.17 -6.35 14.07
CA ASP A 11 -1.11 -5.23 14.09
C ASP A 11 -1.16 -4.46 12.76
N GLN A 12 0.01 -4.20 12.15
CA GLN A 12 0.09 -3.54 10.85
C GLN A 12 -0.56 -4.39 9.75
N TYR A 13 -0.33 -5.71 9.78
CA TYR A 13 -0.96 -6.62 8.85
C TYR A 13 -2.48 -6.64 9.00
N TYR A 14 -3.01 -6.76 10.22
CA TYR A 14 -4.45 -6.77 10.47
C TYR A 14 -5.12 -5.45 10.05
N PHE A 15 -4.51 -4.32 10.41
CA PHE A 15 -4.98 -3.00 9.97
C PHE A 15 -5.08 -2.91 8.45
N LEU A 16 -4.04 -3.33 7.72
CA LEU A 16 -4.04 -3.31 6.26
C LEU A 16 -5.06 -4.29 5.67
N LYS A 17 -5.26 -5.44 6.30
CA LYS A 17 -6.26 -6.45 5.89
C LYS A 17 -7.68 -5.92 6.00
N GLU A 18 -8.05 -5.32 7.14
CA GLU A 18 -9.37 -4.71 7.32
C GLU A 18 -9.62 -3.57 6.34
N LYS A 19 -8.61 -2.71 6.14
CA LYS A 19 -8.69 -1.61 5.18
C LYS A 19 -8.85 -2.11 3.75
N ALA A 20 -8.13 -3.16 3.36
CA ALA A 20 -8.27 -3.79 2.06
C ALA A 20 -9.69 -4.35 1.84
N LEU A 21 -10.26 -5.03 2.84
CA LEU A 21 -11.63 -5.54 2.79
C LEU A 21 -12.67 -4.41 2.64
N SER A 22 -12.50 -3.33 3.38
CA SER A 22 -13.38 -2.14 3.28
C SER A 22 -13.33 -1.53 1.88
N LEU A 23 -12.12 -1.36 1.33
CA LEU A 23 -11.93 -0.78 0.00
C LEU A 23 -12.39 -1.73 -1.12
N GLN A 24 -12.28 -3.04 -0.95
CA GLN A 24 -12.77 -4.04 -1.90
C GLN A 24 -14.30 -4.01 -2.04
N LYS A 25 -15.04 -3.66 -0.98
CA LYS A 25 -16.50 -3.46 -1.05
C LYS A 25 -16.88 -2.26 -1.91
N GLN A 26 -16.03 -1.23 -1.98
CA GLN A 26 -16.30 0.00 -2.74
C GLN A 26 -15.72 -0.04 -4.16
N ARG A 27 -14.57 -0.69 -4.33
CA ARG A 27 -13.85 -0.82 -5.61
C ARG A 27 -13.60 -2.30 -5.87
N LYS A 28 -14.05 -2.80 -7.01
CA LYS A 28 -13.73 -4.18 -7.43
C LYS A 28 -12.21 -4.37 -7.44
N ASN A 29 -11.72 -5.28 -6.58
CA ASN A 29 -10.34 -5.78 -6.51
C ASN A 29 -9.30 -4.86 -5.84
N TYR A 30 -9.51 -4.52 -4.56
CA TYR A 30 -8.50 -3.86 -3.74
C TYR A 30 -7.78 -4.86 -2.81
N SER A 31 -6.45 -4.74 -2.64
CA SER A 31 -5.62 -5.66 -1.85
C SER A 31 -4.55 -4.94 -1.03
N ILE A 32 -3.96 -5.61 -0.03
CA ILE A 32 -2.85 -5.08 0.77
C ILE A 32 -1.69 -4.62 -0.12
N VAL A 33 -1.35 -5.40 -1.14
CA VAL A 33 -0.29 -5.06 -2.11
C VAL A 33 -0.63 -3.76 -2.86
N SER A 34 -1.89 -3.55 -3.19
CA SER A 34 -2.33 -2.32 -3.87
C SER A 34 -2.24 -1.12 -2.94
N ILE A 35 -2.64 -1.25 -1.67
CA ILE A 35 -2.48 -0.20 -0.65
C ILE A 35 -1.00 0.21 -0.53
N ILE A 36 -0.11 -0.77 -0.36
CA ILE A 36 1.34 -0.51 -0.20
C ILE A 36 1.90 0.16 -1.45
N ARG A 37 1.52 -0.30 -2.64
CA ARG A 37 1.95 0.30 -3.91
C ARG A 37 1.51 1.76 -4.03
N ASP A 38 0.26 2.05 -3.71
CA ASP A 38 -0.30 3.40 -3.80
C ASP A 38 0.40 4.35 -2.81
N LEU A 39 0.70 3.88 -1.59
CA LEU A 39 1.47 4.62 -0.60
C LEU A 39 2.89 4.94 -1.09
N ILE A 40 3.60 3.93 -1.61
CA ILE A 40 4.96 4.11 -2.14
C ILE A 40 4.94 5.10 -3.31
N GLN A 41 3.99 4.96 -4.25
CA GLN A 41 3.88 5.87 -5.39
C GLN A 41 3.55 7.30 -4.96
N ALA A 42 2.68 7.48 -3.98
CA ALA A 42 2.37 8.79 -3.43
C ALA A 42 3.61 9.44 -2.80
N GLU A 43 4.41 8.66 -2.07
CA GLU A 43 5.62 9.16 -1.44
C GLU A 43 6.74 9.46 -2.45
N MET A 44 6.91 8.61 -3.47
CA MET A 44 7.83 8.87 -4.58
C MET A 44 7.49 10.19 -5.28
N LYS A 45 6.21 10.46 -5.54
CA LYS A 45 5.77 11.73 -6.13
C LYS A 45 6.03 12.96 -5.25
N LYS A 46 6.03 12.79 -3.92
CA LYS A 46 6.42 13.87 -2.99
C LYS A 46 7.93 14.07 -2.93
N GLY A 47 8.72 13.04 -3.17
CA GLY A 47 10.18 13.15 -3.29
C GLY A 47 10.62 13.94 -4.53
N ASP A 48 9.87 13.82 -5.63
CA ASP A 48 10.17 14.51 -6.89
C ASP A 48 9.98 16.04 -6.85
N ILE A 49 9.32 16.59 -5.82
CA ILE A 49 9.16 18.05 -5.62
C ILE A 49 10.27 18.69 -4.78
N HIS A 50 11.25 17.91 -4.27
CA HIS A 50 12.40 18.44 -3.52
C HIS A 50 13.76 18.18 -4.20
N GLY A 51 13.76 17.77 -5.46
CA GLY A 51 14.98 17.41 -6.18
C GLY A 51 15.05 17.95 -7.60
N ARG A 52 15.07 19.28 -7.77
CA ARG A 52 15.77 19.98 -8.86
C ARG A 52 16.20 21.37 -8.40
#